data_AF-A0A8J5US47-F1
#
_entry.id   AF-A0A8J5US47-F1
#
_cell.length_a   1.000
_cell.length_b   1.000
_cell.length_c   1.000
_cell.angle_alpha   90.00
_cell.angle_beta   90.00
_cell.angle_gamma   90.00
#
_symmetry.space_group_name_H-M   'P 1'
#
loop_
_entity.id
_entity.type
_entity.pdbx_description
1 polymer ?
#
loop_
_entity_poly.entity_id
_entity_poly.type
_entity_poly.pdbx_seq_one_letter_code
_entity_poly.pdbx_strand_id
1 'polypeptide(L)'
;MNDSQESNSELIGYYSAAENTSRRLRINDWIEITLKPGSTNDTLYYSVKNVIVDTKTVEKFSYHTVIINYDQKALIKSELFRTQNFSGNHFLDLKDILEKKIREDKVKKVNYLLNCKETLLIYLTWMFLYPVLFLSKVTNILLPILKYSTLGLHLNGWLENTKWILMTIIQDKKFSLKTLNPIVAITLDILLGVFLIRFILQNIDDRPSHVLLNNAEKVVDTLKNLVHWLMGAPAGLKLNYSFNKMLGKFFLYHIQFWWTFLVSIKSVMDFFFEVLMLFGRLGITFQIAIAADILALVSFHAYCIYVYAARLFNIQIRGLTALFRLFLGKKKNPLRERVDSYRSSTLMMTTVRSSWSDTWVHCIPDTVNHNPPIEWKMIVRNVFWGELLYPL
;
A
#
# COMPACT_ATOMS: atom_id res chain seq x y z
N MET A 1 -50.68 17.94 23.46
CA MET A 1 -51.67 18.40 24.47
C MET A 1 -51.02 18.11 25.81
N ASN A 2 -50.88 19.15 26.64
CA ASN A 2 -50.12 19.23 27.90
C ASN A 2 -48.58 19.19 27.78
N ASP A 3 -48.03 20.27 27.25
CA ASP A 3 -46.71 20.75 27.68
C ASP A 3 -46.91 21.42 29.06
N SER A 4 -46.50 20.73 30.12
CA SER A 4 -46.31 21.31 31.44
C SER A 4 -45.13 22.28 31.38
N GLN A 5 -45.41 23.55 31.11
CA GLN A 5 -44.47 24.64 31.34
C GLN A 5 -44.16 24.70 32.84
N GLU A 6 -43.03 24.14 33.25
CA GLU A 6 -42.39 24.51 34.51
C GLU A 6 -42.23 26.03 34.52
N SER A 7 -42.98 26.67 35.43
CA SER A 7 -42.86 28.07 35.73
C SER A 7 -41.49 28.30 36.37
N ASN A 8 -40.51 28.75 35.59
CA ASN A 8 -39.31 29.38 36.15
C ASN A 8 -39.76 30.61 36.96
N SER A 9 -39.85 30.45 38.28
CA SER A 9 -40.28 31.44 39.26
C SER A 9 -39.29 32.60 39.47
N GLU A 10 -38.33 32.79 38.57
CA GLU A 10 -37.22 33.75 38.71
C GLU A 10 -37.12 34.75 37.53
N LEU A 11 -38.06 34.73 36.58
CA LEU A 11 -38.04 35.65 35.45
C LEU A 11 -38.85 36.92 35.75
N ILE A 12 -38.17 37.98 36.20
CA ILE A 12 -38.80 39.28 36.60
C ILE A 12 -38.93 40.29 35.43
N GLY A 13 -38.66 39.88 34.19
CA GLY A 13 -38.85 40.79 33.06
C GLY A 13 -38.56 40.24 31.67
N TYR A 14 -38.94 41.02 30.65
CA TYR A 14 -38.82 40.69 29.23
C TYR A 14 -38.24 41.86 28.43
N TYR A 15 -37.32 41.52 27.53
CA TYR A 15 -36.70 42.44 26.59
C TYR A 15 -37.42 42.35 25.24
N SER A 16 -38.07 43.44 24.83
CA SER A 16 -38.71 43.55 23.50
C SER A 16 -37.84 44.41 22.59
N ALA A 17 -37.25 43.77 21.58
CA ALA A 17 -36.55 44.48 20.51
C ALA A 17 -37.57 44.88 19.43
N ALA A 18 -37.86 46.19 19.35
CA ALA A 18 -38.54 46.96 18.28
C ALA A 18 -39.86 46.46 17.65
N GLU A 19 -40.23 45.18 17.72
CA GLU A 19 -41.49 44.62 17.22
C GLU A 19 -42.40 44.23 18.39
N ASN A 20 -43.57 44.88 18.42
CA ASN A 20 -44.64 44.68 19.40
C ASN A 20 -45.19 43.24 19.30
N THR A 21 -44.55 42.29 19.95
CA THR A 21 -45.16 40.99 20.25
C THR A 21 -45.48 40.93 21.74
N SER A 22 -46.67 41.41 22.10
CA SER A 22 -47.16 41.39 23.48
C SER A 22 -47.57 39.97 23.90
N ARG A 23 -46.61 39.10 24.22
CA ARG A 23 -46.91 37.92 25.05
C ARG A 23 -46.99 38.38 26.51
N ARG A 24 -48.20 38.74 26.96
CA ARG A 24 -48.48 38.98 28.38
C ARG A 24 -48.47 37.66 29.13
N LEU A 25 -47.31 37.29 29.68
CA LEU A 25 -47.24 36.29 30.75
C LEU A 25 -47.87 36.92 32.00
N ARG A 26 -48.85 36.23 32.63
CA ARG A 26 -49.45 36.65 33.90
C ARG A 26 -48.49 36.30 35.03
N ILE A 27 -47.49 37.15 35.26
CA ILE A 27 -46.58 37.10 36.40
C ILE A 27 -46.83 38.37 37.23
N ASN A 28 -46.81 38.26 38.57
CA ASN A 28 -47.24 39.34 39.47
C ASN A 28 -46.37 40.60 39.34
N ASP A 29 -45.05 40.42 39.23
CA ASP A 29 -44.06 41.49 39.10
C ASP A 29 -43.31 41.35 37.77
N TRP A 30 -43.26 42.43 36.97
CA TRP A 30 -42.74 42.40 35.61
C TRP A 30 -42.19 43.74 35.12
N ILE A 31 -40.98 43.73 34.58
CA ILE A 31 -40.34 44.93 33.99
C ILE A 31 -40.18 44.75 32.47
N GLU A 32 -40.67 45.71 31.70
CA GLU A 32 -40.55 45.76 30.24
C GLU A 32 -39.47 46.78 29.85
N ILE A 33 -38.39 46.30 29.22
CA ILE A 33 -37.28 47.15 28.75
C ILE A 33 -37.32 47.20 27.21
N THR A 34 -37.15 48.41 26.67
CA THR A 34 -37.14 48.67 25.23
C THR A 34 -35.86 49.36 24.79
N LEU A 35 -35.44 49.07 23.57
CA LEU A 35 -34.30 49.73 22.94
C LEU A 35 -34.82 50.92 22.11
N LYS A 36 -34.35 52.14 22.38
CA LYS A 36 -34.65 53.33 21.57
C LYS A 36 -33.42 53.77 20.78
N PRO A 37 -33.56 54.11 19.49
CA PRO A 37 -32.48 54.73 18.73
C PRO A 37 -32.22 56.15 19.25
N GLY A 38 -30.95 56.49 19.50
CA GLY A 38 -30.53 57.84 19.85
C GLY A 38 -30.52 58.79 18.65
N SER A 39 -30.34 60.09 18.91
CA SER A 39 -30.31 61.15 17.88
C SER A 39 -29.10 61.08 16.93
N THR A 40 -28.09 60.27 17.27
CA THR A 40 -26.93 59.93 16.45
C THR A 40 -26.99 58.44 16.09
N ASN A 41 -26.84 58.11 14.80
CA ASN A 41 -27.16 56.80 14.20
C ASN A 41 -26.48 55.55 14.82
N ASP A 42 -25.51 55.70 15.73
CA ASP A 42 -24.74 54.58 16.30
C ASP A 42 -24.96 54.33 17.82
N THR A 43 -25.80 55.12 18.49
CA THR A 43 -26.02 54.96 19.95
C THR A 43 -27.43 54.49 20.26
N LEU A 44 -27.58 53.22 20.64
CA LEU A 44 -28.83 52.63 21.12
C LEU A 44 -28.89 52.74 22.64
N TYR A 45 -29.96 53.33 23.18
CA TYR A 45 -30.16 53.45 24.61
C TYR A 45 -31.30 52.55 25.07
N TYR A 46 -31.08 51.83 26.16
CA TYR A 46 -32.12 51.06 26.83
C TYR A 46 -33.02 52.03 27.61
N SER A 47 -34.33 51.86 27.50
CA SER A 47 -35.31 52.61 28.28
C SER A 47 -36.35 51.65 28.83
N VAL A 48 -36.70 51.81 30.11
CA VAL A 48 -37.79 51.06 30.73
C VAL A 48 -39.10 51.60 30.16
N LYS A 49 -39.89 50.71 29.56
CA LYS A 49 -41.18 51.04 28.94
C LYS A 49 -42.28 51.05 30.00
N ASN A 50 -42.38 49.96 30.77
CA ASN A 50 -43.38 49.74 31.81
C ASN A 50 -42.77 48.96 32.98
N VAL A 51 -43.16 49.31 34.20
CA VAL A 51 -42.91 48.53 35.42
C VAL A 51 -44.28 48.11 35.94
N ILE A 52 -44.50 46.82 36.10
CA ILE A 52 -45.74 46.22 36.58
C ILE A 52 -45.42 45.55 37.92
N VAL A 53 -46.14 45.93 38.98
CA VAL A 53 -46.02 45.34 40.31
C VAL A 53 -47.42 44.98 40.76
N ASP A 54 -47.62 43.76 41.26
CA ASP A 54 -48.94 43.22 41.61
C ASP A 54 -49.99 43.45 40.50
N THR A 55 -49.61 43.22 39.24
CA THR A 55 -50.45 43.41 38.03
C THR A 55 -50.89 44.86 37.73
N LYS A 56 -50.42 45.85 38.49
CA LYS A 56 -50.67 47.28 38.24
C LYS A 56 -49.44 47.96 37.64
N THR A 57 -49.64 48.82 36.63
CA THR A 57 -48.58 49.63 36.03
C THR A 57 -48.23 50.80 36.94
N VAL A 58 -46.95 50.89 37.33
CA VAL A 58 -46.44 51.99 38.15
C VAL A 58 -46.26 53.24 37.26
N GLU A 59 -46.73 54.39 37.74
CA GLU A 59 -46.56 55.68 37.05
C GLU A 59 -45.07 56.06 36.93
N LYS A 60 -44.69 56.63 35.78
CA LYS A 60 -43.28 56.91 35.42
C LYS A 60 -42.55 57.88 36.35
N PHE A 61 -43.29 58.65 37.15
CA PHE A 61 -42.72 59.61 38.12
C PHE A 61 -42.36 58.97 39.47
N SER A 62 -42.81 57.73 39.71
CA SER A 62 -42.74 57.09 41.02
C SER A 62 -41.50 56.21 41.21
N TYR A 63 -40.60 56.17 40.22
CA TYR A 63 -39.37 55.38 40.31
C TYR A 63 -38.19 56.09 39.63
N HIS A 64 -37.01 55.91 40.20
CA HIS A 64 -35.74 56.31 39.59
C HIS A 64 -35.07 55.06 39.01
N THR A 65 -34.76 55.05 37.72
CA THR A 65 -34.08 53.92 37.08
C THR A 65 -32.66 54.29 36.70
N VAL A 66 -31.71 53.48 37.14
CA VAL A 66 -30.32 53.52 36.68
C VAL A 66 -30.05 52.23 35.91
N ILE A 67 -29.62 52.35 34.66
CA ILE A 67 -29.23 51.21 33.82
C ILE A 67 -27.71 51.20 33.76
N ILE A 68 -27.11 50.12 34.25
CA ILE A 68 -25.65 49.93 34.21
C ILE A 68 -25.35 48.82 33.21
N ASN A 69 -24.60 49.16 32.16
CA ASN A 69 -24.15 48.21 31.16
C ASN A 69 -22.75 47.71 31.52
N TYR A 70 -22.60 46.40 31.69
CA TYR A 70 -21.34 45.77 32.07
C TYR A 70 -20.76 44.94 30.93
N ASP A 71 -19.44 45.01 30.73
CA ASP A 71 -18.73 43.99 29.95
C ASP A 71 -18.68 42.69 30.76
N GLN A 72 -19.34 41.65 30.23
CA GLN A 72 -19.45 40.32 30.83
C GLN A 72 -18.10 39.73 31.27
N LYS A 73 -17.02 39.95 30.50
CA LYS A 73 -15.69 39.38 30.81
C LYS A 73 -14.96 40.16 31.89
N ALA A 74 -15.13 41.47 31.91
CA ALA A 74 -14.53 42.35 32.91
C ALA A 74 -15.25 42.23 34.26
N LEU A 75 -16.57 42.08 34.23
CA LEU A 75 -17.42 41.95 35.43
C LEU A 75 -17.03 40.72 36.27
N ILE A 76 -16.86 39.55 35.65
CA ILE A 76 -16.47 38.32 36.37
C ILE A 76 -15.08 38.43 37.00
N LYS A 77 -14.18 39.19 36.38
CA LYS A 77 -12.81 39.43 36.89
C LYS A 77 -12.74 40.52 37.95
N SER A 78 -13.83 41.28 38.15
CA SER A 78 -13.85 42.39 39.08
C SER A 78 -13.81 41.93 40.53
N GLU A 79 -13.34 42.81 41.41
CA GLU A 79 -13.26 42.54 42.85
C GLU A 79 -14.64 42.43 43.52
N LEU A 80 -15.72 42.86 42.83
CA LEU A 80 -17.11 42.82 43.29
C LEU A 80 -17.59 41.40 43.67
N PHE A 81 -17.02 40.37 43.03
CA PHE A 81 -17.37 38.97 43.25
C PHE A 81 -16.39 38.21 44.16
N ARG A 82 -15.43 38.91 44.82
CA ARG A 82 -14.49 38.33 45.79
C ARG A 82 -15.04 38.29 47.22
N THR A 83 -16.00 39.14 47.57
CA THR A 83 -16.57 39.20 48.93
C THR A 83 -17.62 38.10 49.13
N GLN A 84 -17.22 37.05 49.83
CA GLN A 84 -18.12 36.02 50.37
C GLN A 84 -18.73 36.55 51.68
N ASN A 85 -20.02 36.28 51.90
CA ASN A 85 -20.73 36.37 53.19
C ASN A 85 -21.65 37.57 53.45
N PHE A 86 -22.60 37.82 52.56
CA PHE A 86 -23.89 38.39 52.99
C PHE A 86 -25.03 37.60 52.35
N SER A 87 -25.89 37.01 53.18
CA SER A 87 -27.12 36.33 52.75
C SER A 87 -28.05 37.33 52.07
N GLY A 88 -28.43 37.06 50.81
CA GLY A 88 -29.30 37.92 50.01
C GLY A 88 -28.63 38.66 48.85
N ASN A 89 -27.36 38.37 48.53
CA ASN A 89 -26.65 39.03 47.43
C ASN A 89 -26.98 38.43 46.05
N HIS A 90 -27.94 39.01 45.34
CA HIS A 90 -28.27 38.71 43.93
C HIS A 90 -27.07 38.79 42.96
N PHE A 91 -25.97 39.43 43.37
CA PHE A 91 -24.72 39.47 42.62
C PHE A 91 -24.00 38.12 42.55
N LEU A 92 -24.13 37.26 43.57
CA LEU A 92 -23.60 35.89 43.53
C LEU A 92 -24.39 35.03 42.54
N ASP A 93 -25.72 35.14 42.54
CA ASP A 93 -26.58 34.45 41.57
C ASP A 93 -26.26 34.89 40.13
N LEU A 94 -26.04 36.19 39.92
CA LEU A 94 -25.59 36.73 38.63
C LEU A 94 -24.24 36.15 38.20
N LYS A 95 -23.28 36.03 39.12
CA LYS A 95 -21.97 35.42 38.84
C LYS A 95 -22.14 33.98 38.35
N ASP A 96 -22.94 33.18 39.04
CA ASP A 96 -23.18 31.77 38.69
C ASP A 96 -23.85 31.63 37.31
N ILE A 97 -24.83 32.48 37.00
CA ILE A 97 -25.49 32.51 35.69
C ILE A 97 -24.50 32.87 34.58
N LEU A 98 -23.65 33.88 34.80
CA LEU A 98 -22.66 34.31 33.83
C LEU A 98 -21.55 33.26 33.63
N GLU A 99 -21.09 32.60 34.68
CA GLU A 99 -20.12 31.51 34.61
C GLU A 99 -20.68 30.28 33.88
N LYS A 100 -21.95 29.92 34.15
CA LYS A 100 -22.65 28.85 33.44
C LYS A 100 -22.73 29.13 31.94
N LYS A 101 -23.12 30.35 31.55
CA LYS A 101 -23.21 30.76 30.14
C LYS A 101 -21.86 30.71 29.42
N ILE A 102 -20.77 31.17 30.06
CA ILE A 102 -19.42 31.08 29.49
C ILE A 102 -18.96 29.63 29.33
N ARG A 103 -19.31 28.76 30.29
CA ARG A 103 -19.01 27.33 30.22
C ARG A 103 -19.74 26.68 29.05
N GLU A 104 -21.02 26.99 28.86
CA GLU A 104 -21.82 26.53 27.72
C GLU A 104 -21.24 27.01 26.38
N ASP A 105 -20.84 28.28 26.28
CA ASP A 105 -20.23 28.82 25.05
C ASP A 105 -18.87 28.18 24.74
N LYS A 106 -18.06 27.89 25.77
CA LYS A 106 -16.81 27.12 25.61
C LYS A 106 -17.08 25.71 25.11
N VAL A 107 -18.06 25.01 25.70
CA VAL A 107 -18.44 23.64 25.29
C VAL A 107 -18.96 23.64 23.85
N LYS A 108 -19.82 24.59 23.48
CA LYS A 108 -20.30 24.75 22.09
C LYS A 108 -19.15 24.99 21.12
N LYS A 109 -18.18 25.85 21.47
CA LYS A 109 -17.01 26.13 20.64
C LYS A 109 -16.11 24.90 20.48
N VAL A 110 -15.89 24.13 21.53
CA VAL A 110 -15.11 22.87 21.48
C VAL A 110 -15.83 21.83 20.61
N ASN A 111 -17.14 21.64 20.79
CA ASN A 111 -17.92 20.73 19.95
C ASN A 111 -17.94 21.16 18.49
N TYR A 112 -18.07 22.46 18.20
CA TYR A 112 -17.99 22.98 16.84
C TYR A 112 -16.62 22.70 16.21
N LEU A 113 -15.53 22.93 16.95
CA LEU A 113 -14.17 22.66 16.47
C LEU A 113 -13.95 21.16 16.22
N LEU A 114 -14.45 20.30 17.10
CA LEU A 114 -14.37 18.84 16.95
C LEU A 114 -15.15 18.39 15.71
N ASN A 115 -16.38 18.87 15.54
CA ASN A 115 -17.22 18.53 14.39
C ASN A 115 -16.61 19.04 13.08
N CYS A 116 -15.99 20.22 13.09
CA CYS A 116 -15.26 20.77 11.96
C CYS A 116 -14.03 19.91 11.60
N LYS A 117 -13.26 19.46 12.60
CA LYS A 117 -12.13 18.52 12.41
C LYS A 117 -12.59 17.18 11.84
N GLU A 118 -13.68 16.60 12.34
CA GLU A 118 -14.23 15.34 11.83
C GLU A 118 -14.72 15.49 10.38
N THR A 119 -15.41 16.59 10.07
CA THR A 119 -15.89 16.87 8.71
C THR A 119 -14.72 17.05 7.72
N LEU A 120 -13.68 17.79 8.14
CA LEU A 120 -12.45 17.96 7.35
C LEU A 120 -11.75 16.62 7.12
N LEU A 121 -11.64 15.79 8.16
CA LEU A 121 -11.03 14.47 8.07
C LEU A 121 -11.76 13.57 7.07
N ILE A 122 -13.09 13.56 7.10
CA ILE A 122 -13.91 12.77 6.17
C ILE A 122 -13.66 13.24 4.73
N TYR A 123 -13.70 14.55 4.47
CA TYR A 123 -13.47 15.09 3.13
C TYR A 123 -12.08 14.74 2.60
N LEU A 124 -11.05 14.91 3.43
CA LEU A 124 -9.67 14.54 3.08
C LEU A 124 -9.54 13.05 2.79
N THR A 125 -10.18 12.20 3.59
CA THR A 125 -10.16 10.73 3.40
C THR A 125 -10.86 10.32 2.11
N TRP A 126 -12.00 10.93 1.76
CA TRP A 126 -12.71 10.70 0.50
C TRP A 126 -11.89 11.11 -0.72
N MET A 127 -11.15 12.23 -0.62
CA MET A 127 -10.25 12.68 -1.68
C MET A 127 -9.18 11.63 -2.00
N PHE A 128 -8.60 10.98 -0.98
CA PHE A 128 -7.62 9.92 -1.17
C PHE A 128 -8.24 8.56 -1.56
N LEU A 129 -9.48 8.31 -1.16
CA LEU A 129 -10.14 7.04 -1.44
C LEU A 129 -10.45 6.82 -2.93
N TYR A 130 -10.88 7.87 -3.64
CA TYR A 130 -11.26 7.73 -5.06
C TYR A 130 -10.09 7.25 -5.95
N PRO A 131 -8.88 7.86 -5.90
CA PRO A 131 -7.72 7.34 -6.63
C PRO A 131 -7.36 5.91 -6.24
N VAL A 132 -7.39 5.58 -4.94
CA VAL A 132 -7.04 4.23 -4.44
C VAL A 132 -8.01 3.18 -4.97
N LEU A 133 -9.32 3.47 -4.99
CA LEU A 133 -10.33 2.57 -5.56
C LEU A 133 -10.15 2.38 -7.06
N PHE A 134 -9.84 3.45 -7.79
CA PHE A 134 -9.55 3.38 -9.21
C PHE A 134 -8.31 2.49 -9.47
N LEU A 135 -7.21 2.75 -8.76
CA LEU A 135 -5.98 1.95 -8.89
C LEU A 135 -6.23 0.48 -8.51
N SER A 136 -6.88 0.20 -7.37
CA SER A 136 -7.22 -1.17 -6.94
C SER A 136 -8.07 -1.90 -7.99
N LYS A 137 -9.02 -1.21 -8.64
CA LYS A 137 -9.79 -1.81 -9.74
C LYS A 137 -8.89 -2.15 -10.93
N VAL A 138 -8.00 -1.24 -11.33
CA VAL A 138 -7.06 -1.47 -12.44
C VAL A 138 -6.10 -2.62 -12.12
N THR A 139 -5.52 -2.67 -10.93
CA THR A 139 -4.60 -3.75 -10.53
C THR A 139 -5.30 -5.09 -10.42
N ASN A 140 -6.54 -5.13 -9.94
CA ASN A 140 -7.32 -6.37 -9.88
C ASN A 140 -7.69 -6.90 -11.29
N ILE A 141 -7.98 -6.02 -12.26
CA ILE A 141 -8.16 -6.41 -13.67
C ILE A 141 -6.86 -6.98 -14.25
N LEU A 142 -5.73 -6.36 -13.93
CA LEU A 142 -4.40 -6.78 -14.40
C LEU A 142 -3.79 -7.94 -13.59
N LEU A 143 -4.44 -8.38 -12.50
CA LEU A 143 -3.94 -9.40 -11.60
C LEU A 143 -3.57 -10.73 -12.27
N PRO A 144 -4.29 -11.23 -13.30
CA PRO A 144 -3.90 -12.46 -13.99
C PRO A 144 -2.49 -12.41 -14.61
N ILE A 145 -2.02 -11.20 -14.92
CA ILE A 145 -0.69 -10.92 -15.47
C ILE A 145 0.28 -10.53 -14.34
N LEU A 146 -0.15 -9.62 -13.47
CA LEU A 146 0.68 -9.11 -12.37
C LEU A 146 1.00 -10.16 -11.31
N LYS A 147 0.25 -11.27 -11.22
CA LYS A 147 0.51 -12.37 -10.28
C LYS A 147 1.87 -13.05 -10.44
N TYR A 148 2.55 -12.82 -11.56
CA TYR A 148 3.88 -13.33 -11.76
C TYR A 148 4.91 -12.38 -11.15
N SER A 149 4.78 -11.07 -11.33
CA SER A 149 5.71 -10.09 -10.75
C SER A 149 5.52 -9.94 -9.24
N THR A 150 6.62 -10.02 -8.49
CA THR A 150 6.61 -9.76 -7.04
C THR A 150 6.22 -8.31 -6.75
N LEU A 151 6.66 -7.34 -7.57
CA LEU A 151 6.19 -5.94 -7.50
C LEU A 151 4.69 -5.82 -7.76
N GLY A 152 4.16 -6.53 -8.75
CA GLY A 152 2.74 -6.52 -9.09
C GLY A 152 1.86 -7.02 -7.94
N LEU A 153 2.27 -8.13 -7.32
CA LEU A 153 1.60 -8.69 -6.13
C LEU A 153 1.66 -7.74 -4.94
N HIS A 154 2.85 -7.16 -4.68
CA HIS A 154 3.06 -6.21 -3.59
C HIS A 154 2.21 -4.95 -3.77
N LEU A 155 2.17 -4.39 -4.99
CA LEU A 155 1.34 -3.23 -5.31
C LEU A 155 -0.14 -3.50 -5.05
N ASN A 156 -0.65 -4.68 -5.44
CA ASN A 156 -2.04 -5.03 -5.21
C ASN A 156 -2.36 -5.15 -3.71
N GLY A 157 -1.49 -5.84 -2.96
CA GLY A 157 -1.64 -5.96 -1.50
C GLY A 157 -1.57 -4.61 -0.79
N TRP A 158 -0.67 -3.73 -1.21
CA TRP A 158 -0.54 -2.37 -0.69
C TRP A 158 -1.80 -1.53 -0.97
N LEU A 159 -2.38 -1.62 -2.17
CA LEU A 159 -3.62 -0.94 -2.53
C LEU A 159 -4.84 -1.44 -1.74
N GLU A 160 -4.98 -2.76 -1.54
CA GLU A 160 -6.07 -3.29 -0.71
C GLU A 160 -5.91 -2.90 0.77
N ASN A 161 -4.68 -2.88 1.30
CA ASN A 161 -4.43 -2.44 2.68
C ASN A 161 -4.75 -0.94 2.85
N THR A 162 -4.30 -0.08 1.93
CA THR A 162 -4.60 1.36 1.97
C THR A 162 -6.09 1.65 1.84
N LYS A 163 -6.79 0.93 0.95
CA LYS A 163 -8.25 0.97 0.84
C LYS A 163 -8.94 0.59 2.15
N TRP A 164 -8.52 -0.51 2.79
CA TRP A 164 -9.06 -0.93 4.08
C TRP A 164 -8.87 0.16 5.16
N ILE A 165 -7.67 0.73 5.27
CA ILE A 165 -7.37 1.82 6.22
C ILE A 165 -8.30 3.02 6.00
N LEU A 166 -8.46 3.46 4.75
CA LEU A 166 -9.32 4.60 4.41
C LEU A 166 -10.79 4.31 4.73
N MET A 167 -11.29 3.12 4.42
CA MET A 167 -12.65 2.69 4.78
C MET A 167 -12.87 2.71 6.30
N THR A 168 -11.92 2.20 7.08
CA THR A 168 -12.03 2.17 8.54
C THR A 168 -12.00 3.57 9.16
N ILE A 169 -11.19 4.50 8.62
CA ILE A 169 -11.18 5.90 9.07
C ILE A 169 -12.53 6.58 8.83
N ILE A 170 -13.17 6.31 7.69
CA ILE A 170 -14.51 6.85 7.36
C ILE A 170 -15.57 6.31 8.32
N GLN A 171 -15.51 5.02 8.67
CA GLN A 171 -16.46 4.39 9.59
C GLN A 171 -16.33 4.90 11.02
N ASP A 172 -15.10 4.94 11.55
CA ASP A 172 -14.85 5.30 12.95
C ASP A 172 -14.84 6.83 13.19
N LYS A 173 -14.71 7.64 12.12
CA LYS A 173 -14.51 9.12 12.14
C LYS A 173 -13.34 9.60 13.01
N LYS A 174 -12.49 8.67 13.46
CA LYS A 174 -11.32 8.91 14.32
C LYS A 174 -10.21 7.94 13.97
N PHE A 175 -8.98 8.32 14.30
CA PHE A 175 -7.84 7.41 14.21
C PHE A 175 -7.86 6.45 15.42
N SER A 176 -8.11 5.17 15.16
CA SER A 176 -7.96 4.11 16.16
C SER A 176 -6.54 3.56 16.13
N LEU A 177 -6.10 2.88 17.21
CA LEU A 177 -4.79 2.21 17.22
C LEU A 177 -4.65 1.19 16.08
N LYS A 178 -5.78 0.58 15.66
CA LYS A 178 -5.83 -0.37 14.54
C LYS A 178 -5.48 0.28 13.20
N THR A 179 -5.88 1.52 12.96
CA THR A 179 -5.54 2.25 11.73
C THR A 179 -4.21 2.98 11.84
N LEU A 180 -3.82 3.42 13.03
CA LEU A 180 -2.55 4.12 13.25
C LEU A 180 -1.33 3.21 13.04
N ASN A 181 -1.36 1.97 13.53
CA ASN A 181 -0.25 1.02 13.38
C ASN A 181 0.19 0.83 11.91
N PRO A 182 -0.70 0.47 10.97
CA PRO A 182 -0.30 0.31 9.57
C PRO A 182 0.06 1.64 8.90
N ILE A 183 -0.55 2.77 9.29
CA ILE A 183 -0.15 4.09 8.77
C ILE A 183 1.29 4.42 9.16
N VAL A 184 1.67 4.19 10.41
CA VAL A 184 3.04 4.39 10.88
C VAL A 184 4.01 3.46 10.16
N ALA A 185 3.64 2.19 9.97
CA ALA A 185 4.46 1.24 9.23
C ALA A 185 4.69 1.67 7.77
N ILE A 186 3.63 2.06 7.06
CA ILE A 186 3.71 2.57 5.67
C ILE A 186 4.57 3.85 5.62
N THR A 187 4.38 4.76 6.57
CA THR A 187 5.15 6.01 6.62
C THR A 187 6.64 5.73 6.84
N LEU A 188 6.97 4.84 7.77
CA LEU A 188 8.35 4.42 8.03
C LEU A 188 8.96 3.75 6.79
N ASP A 189 8.21 2.87 6.12
CA ASP A 189 8.66 2.18 4.91
C ASP A 189 8.96 3.18 3.79
N ILE A 190 8.10 4.18 3.56
CA ILE A 190 8.32 5.27 2.61
C ILE A 190 9.58 6.07 2.97
N LEU A 191 9.73 6.48 4.24
CA LEU A 191 10.89 7.26 4.69
C LEU A 191 12.20 6.51 4.47
N LEU A 192 12.25 5.26 4.88
CA LEU A 192 13.40 4.39 4.68
C LEU A 192 13.67 4.16 3.19
N GLY A 193 12.63 4.02 2.38
CA GLY A 193 12.74 3.83 0.93
C GLY A 193 13.34 5.04 0.24
N VAL A 194 12.84 6.24 0.54
CA VAL A 194 13.38 7.49 0.01
C VAL A 194 14.82 7.71 0.46
N PHE A 195 15.14 7.39 1.71
CA PHE A 195 16.51 7.45 2.21
C PHE A 195 17.44 6.50 1.42
N LEU A 196 17.04 5.24 1.23
CA LEU A 196 17.85 4.25 0.53
C LEU A 196 18.08 4.63 -0.94
N ILE A 197 17.05 5.11 -1.66
CA ILE A 197 17.20 5.58 -3.04
C ILE A 197 18.17 6.76 -3.12
N ARG A 198 18.04 7.75 -2.22
CA ARG A 198 18.98 8.89 -2.19
C ARG A 198 20.40 8.45 -1.89
N PHE A 199 20.57 7.52 -0.96
CA PHE A 199 21.87 6.94 -0.66
C PHE A 199 22.48 6.23 -1.87
N ILE A 200 21.70 5.43 -2.60
CA ILE A 200 22.16 4.73 -3.81
C ILE A 200 22.53 5.73 -4.91
N LEU A 201 21.69 6.72 -5.19
CA LEU A 201 21.94 7.77 -6.18
C LEU A 201 23.18 8.63 -5.88
N GLN A 202 23.57 8.76 -4.60
CA GLN A 202 24.78 9.48 -4.22
C GLN A 202 26.06 8.67 -4.41
N ASN A 203 25.97 7.34 -4.34
CA ASN A 203 27.13 6.44 -4.46
C ASN A 203 27.35 5.96 -5.90
N ILE A 204 26.33 6.06 -6.75
CA ILE A 204 26.38 5.61 -8.14
C ILE A 204 26.29 6.82 -9.06
N ASP A 205 27.42 7.23 -9.61
CA ASP A 205 27.50 8.34 -10.59
C ASP A 205 26.94 7.95 -11.97
N ASP A 206 26.96 6.65 -12.28
CA ASP A 206 26.51 6.09 -13.56
C ASP A 206 25.00 5.76 -13.57
N ARG A 207 24.42 5.70 -14.77
CA ARG A 207 23.03 5.24 -14.92
C ARG A 207 22.88 3.78 -14.42
N PRO A 208 21.75 3.42 -13.76
CA PRO A 208 21.51 2.06 -13.27
C PRO A 208 21.67 0.97 -14.34
N SER A 209 21.28 1.28 -15.58
CA SER A 209 21.44 0.34 -16.71
C SER A 209 22.90 0.03 -17.03
N HIS A 210 23.80 1.01 -16.88
CA HIS A 210 25.22 0.86 -17.14
C HIS A 210 25.86 -0.02 -16.07
N VAL A 211 25.52 0.22 -14.80
CA VAL A 211 25.97 -0.61 -13.68
C VAL A 211 25.50 -2.06 -13.84
N LEU A 212 24.24 -2.27 -14.22
CA LEU A 212 23.72 -3.62 -14.45
C LEU A 212 24.44 -4.29 -15.63
N LEU A 213 24.64 -3.58 -16.74
CA LEU A 213 25.30 -4.13 -17.93
C LEU A 213 26.77 -4.47 -17.66
N ASN A 214 27.52 -3.62 -16.95
CA ASN A 214 28.91 -3.89 -16.57
C ASN A 214 29.03 -5.12 -15.66
N ASN A 215 28.11 -5.28 -14.72
CA ASN A 215 28.09 -6.48 -13.88
C ASN A 215 27.66 -7.72 -14.67
N ALA A 216 26.69 -7.58 -15.59
CA ALA A 216 26.28 -8.66 -16.47
C ALA A 216 27.41 -9.10 -17.41
N GLU A 217 28.24 -8.18 -17.90
CA GLU A 217 29.41 -8.48 -18.72
C GLU A 217 30.41 -9.35 -17.96
N LYS A 218 30.73 -8.98 -16.71
CA LYS A 218 31.60 -9.79 -15.83
C LYS A 218 31.04 -11.20 -15.62
N VAL A 219 29.74 -11.33 -15.38
CA VAL A 219 29.07 -12.63 -15.26
C VAL A 219 29.16 -13.41 -16.57
N VAL A 220 28.92 -12.77 -17.72
CA VAL A 220 29.03 -13.39 -19.05
C VAL A 220 30.46 -13.88 -19.30
N ASP A 221 31.47 -13.08 -18.97
CA ASP A 221 32.87 -13.43 -19.18
C ASP A 221 33.33 -14.57 -18.28
N THR A 222 32.93 -14.55 -17.00
CA THR A 222 33.20 -15.68 -16.09
C THR A 222 32.55 -16.98 -16.59
N LEU A 223 31.32 -16.92 -17.10
CA LEU A 223 30.64 -18.08 -17.70
C LEU A 223 31.36 -18.56 -18.97
N LYS A 224 31.78 -17.63 -19.85
CA LYS A 224 32.58 -17.98 -21.04
C LYS A 224 33.88 -18.66 -20.66
N ASN A 225 34.62 -18.12 -19.69
CA ASN A 225 35.89 -18.70 -19.23
C ASN A 225 35.70 -20.09 -18.62
N LEU A 226 34.64 -20.28 -17.83
CA LEU A 226 34.29 -21.59 -17.28
C LEU A 226 34.02 -22.62 -18.39
N VAL A 227 33.26 -22.24 -19.42
CA VAL A 227 32.97 -23.13 -20.55
C VAL A 227 34.23 -23.45 -21.36
N HIS A 228 35.11 -22.48 -21.60
CA HIS A 228 36.39 -22.72 -22.26
C HIS A 228 37.30 -23.64 -21.45
N TRP A 229 37.33 -23.48 -20.13
CA TRP A 229 38.06 -24.37 -19.22
C TRP A 229 37.51 -25.81 -19.28
N LEU A 230 36.18 -25.97 -19.30
CA LEU A 230 35.51 -27.27 -19.46
C LEU A 230 35.79 -27.93 -20.83
N MET A 231 35.97 -27.15 -21.90
CA MET A 231 36.26 -27.66 -23.24
C MET A 231 37.66 -28.28 -23.38
N GLY A 232 38.60 -27.93 -22.49
CA GLY A 232 39.95 -28.48 -22.46
C GLY A 232 40.02 -29.82 -21.71
N ALA A 233 40.77 -29.83 -20.61
CA ALA A 233 40.94 -30.96 -19.70
C ALA A 233 40.73 -30.49 -18.25
N PRO A 234 39.49 -30.19 -17.84
CA PRO A 234 39.21 -29.68 -16.50
C PRO A 234 39.69 -30.67 -15.44
N ALA A 235 40.46 -30.21 -14.47
CA ALA A 235 41.01 -31.02 -13.38
C ALA A 235 41.75 -32.32 -13.82
N GLY A 236 42.30 -32.35 -15.04
CA GLY A 236 42.99 -33.53 -15.59
C GLY A 236 42.06 -34.64 -16.09
N LEU A 237 40.73 -34.41 -16.14
CA LEU A 237 39.78 -35.36 -16.70
C LEU A 237 39.96 -35.48 -18.22
N LYS A 238 40.26 -36.71 -18.68
CA LYS A 238 40.35 -37.03 -20.11
C LYS A 238 38.95 -37.19 -20.71
N LEU A 239 38.36 -36.06 -21.07
CA LEU A 239 37.05 -35.99 -21.70
C LEU A 239 37.16 -36.19 -23.23
N ASN A 240 36.05 -36.57 -23.85
CA ASN A 240 35.97 -36.69 -25.32
C ASN A 240 36.03 -35.30 -25.95
N TYR A 241 37.14 -35.00 -26.64
CA TYR A 241 37.40 -33.68 -27.23
C TYR A 241 36.29 -33.21 -28.18
N SER A 242 35.83 -34.08 -29.08
CA SER A 242 34.80 -33.74 -30.06
C SER A 242 33.46 -33.42 -29.37
N PHE A 243 33.09 -34.22 -28.37
CA PHE A 243 31.87 -34.00 -27.59
C PHE A 243 31.93 -32.71 -26.77
N ASN A 244 33.01 -32.49 -26.03
CA ASN A 244 33.23 -31.27 -25.26
C ASN A 244 33.20 -30.03 -26.14
N LYS A 245 33.83 -30.08 -27.32
CA LYS A 245 33.84 -28.98 -28.27
C LYS A 245 32.45 -28.67 -28.82
N MET A 246 31.65 -29.69 -29.11
CA MET A 246 30.25 -29.52 -29.53
C MET A 246 29.43 -28.86 -28.42
N LEU A 247 29.49 -29.39 -27.19
CA LEU A 247 28.71 -28.90 -26.05
C LEU A 247 29.12 -27.49 -25.63
N GLY A 248 30.43 -27.21 -25.61
CA GLY A 248 30.95 -25.88 -25.30
C GLY A 248 30.54 -24.84 -26.33
N LYS A 249 30.60 -25.16 -27.64
CA LYS A 249 30.07 -24.27 -28.69
C LYS A 249 28.58 -23.97 -28.49
N PHE A 250 27.79 -24.99 -28.12
CA PHE A 250 26.36 -24.82 -27.85
C PHE A 250 26.12 -23.84 -26.69
N PHE A 251 26.78 -24.01 -25.54
CA PHE A 251 26.60 -23.10 -24.41
C PHE A 251 27.15 -21.70 -24.66
N LEU A 252 28.31 -21.58 -25.32
CA LEU A 252 28.89 -20.28 -25.69
C LEU A 252 27.96 -19.49 -26.61
N TYR A 253 27.30 -20.15 -27.56
CA TYR A 253 26.30 -19.50 -28.42
C TYR A 253 25.14 -18.91 -27.61
N HIS A 254 24.62 -19.64 -26.62
CA HIS A 254 23.53 -19.15 -25.77
C HIS A 254 23.96 -17.97 -24.90
N ILE A 255 25.17 -18.03 -24.32
CA ILE A 255 25.73 -16.93 -23.54
C ILE A 255 25.91 -15.67 -24.41
N GLN A 256 26.45 -15.83 -25.63
CA GLN A 256 26.64 -14.71 -26.54
C GLN A 256 25.30 -14.14 -27.02
N PHE A 257 24.30 -14.99 -27.29
CA PHE A 257 22.96 -14.56 -27.65
C PHE A 257 22.33 -13.71 -26.54
N TRP A 258 22.45 -14.14 -25.28
CA TRP A 258 21.98 -13.37 -24.13
C TRP A 258 22.68 -12.02 -23.99
N TRP A 259 23.99 -11.97 -24.17
CA TRP A 259 24.74 -10.71 -24.14
C TRP A 259 24.27 -9.73 -25.22
N THR A 260 24.14 -10.20 -26.47
CA THR A 260 23.62 -9.38 -27.57
C THR A 260 22.20 -8.87 -27.28
N PHE A 261 21.35 -9.70 -26.66
CA PHE A 261 20.02 -9.30 -26.22
C PHE A 261 20.08 -8.19 -25.17
N LEU A 262 20.88 -8.34 -24.10
CA LEU A 262 21.03 -7.33 -23.05
C LEU A 262 21.51 -5.98 -23.59
N VAL A 263 22.50 -5.99 -24.48
CA VAL A 263 23.00 -4.77 -25.13
C VAL A 263 21.91 -4.13 -26.00
N SER A 264 21.14 -4.93 -26.74
CA SER A 264 20.06 -4.44 -27.61
C SER A 264 18.92 -3.80 -26.82
N ILE A 265 18.56 -4.34 -25.65
CA ILE A 265 17.49 -3.79 -24.81
C ILE A 265 17.94 -2.65 -23.89
N LYS A 266 19.23 -2.27 -23.89
CA LYS A 266 19.77 -1.27 -22.95
C LYS A 266 18.97 0.03 -22.93
N SER A 267 18.62 0.57 -24.10
CA SER A 267 17.84 1.82 -24.18
C SER A 267 16.45 1.69 -23.57
N VAL A 268 15.84 0.50 -23.68
CA VAL A 268 14.52 0.22 -23.11
C VAL A 268 14.63 0.03 -21.58
N MET A 269 15.72 -0.60 -21.14
CA MET A 269 16.03 -0.79 -19.72
C MET A 269 16.22 0.53 -18.99
N ASP A 270 16.84 1.54 -19.61
CA ASP A 270 16.93 2.90 -19.05
C ASP A 270 15.55 3.48 -18.72
N PHE A 271 14.58 3.38 -19.65
CA PHE A 271 13.21 3.82 -19.41
C PHE A 271 12.53 3.04 -18.29
N PHE A 272 12.67 1.71 -18.27
CA PHE A 272 12.08 0.89 -17.21
C PHE A 272 12.65 1.21 -15.83
N PHE A 273 13.95 1.46 -15.72
CA PHE A 273 14.56 1.86 -14.44
C PHE A 273 13.99 3.17 -13.90
N GLU A 274 13.74 4.16 -14.75
CA GLU A 274 13.08 5.41 -14.33
C GLU A 274 11.68 5.14 -13.76
N VAL A 275 10.89 4.30 -14.45
CA VAL A 275 9.56 3.90 -13.96
C VAL A 275 9.65 3.14 -12.64
N LEU A 276 10.58 2.19 -12.52
CA LEU A 276 10.80 1.42 -11.29
C LEU A 276 11.26 2.31 -10.14
N MET A 277 12.09 3.33 -10.40
CA MET A 277 12.50 4.31 -9.38
C MET A 277 11.31 5.12 -8.85
N LEU A 278 10.29 5.41 -9.67
CA LEU A 278 9.06 6.05 -9.20
C LEU A 278 8.32 5.16 -8.20
N PHE A 279 8.16 3.86 -8.50
CA PHE A 279 7.55 2.91 -7.57
C PHE A 279 8.41 2.66 -6.32
N GLY A 280 9.74 2.67 -6.47
CA GLY A 280 10.67 2.52 -5.34
C GLY A 280 10.55 3.63 -4.28
N ARG A 281 10.03 4.82 -4.64
CA ARG A 281 9.77 5.89 -3.67
C ARG A 281 8.60 5.59 -2.73
N LEU A 282 7.78 4.59 -3.03
CA LEU A 282 6.66 4.16 -2.17
C LEU A 282 7.12 3.33 -0.96
N GLY A 283 8.37 2.88 -0.91
CA GLY A 283 8.95 2.27 0.28
C GLY A 283 10.08 1.27 0.01
N ILE A 284 10.77 0.84 1.08
CA ILE A 284 11.79 -0.24 0.97
C ILE A 284 11.14 -1.53 0.51
N THR A 285 9.93 -1.83 0.98
CA THR A 285 9.22 -3.06 0.55
C THR A 285 9.03 -3.11 -0.97
N PHE A 286 8.71 -1.98 -1.60
CA PHE A 286 8.67 -1.86 -3.06
C PHE A 286 10.02 -2.07 -3.71
N GLN A 287 11.10 -1.53 -3.13
CA GLN A 287 12.46 -1.70 -3.66
C GLN A 287 12.93 -3.16 -3.60
N ILE A 288 12.59 -3.87 -2.53
CA ILE A 288 12.89 -5.30 -2.40
C ILE A 288 12.13 -6.10 -3.46
N ALA A 289 10.85 -5.80 -3.69
CA ALA A 289 10.07 -6.44 -4.74
C ALA A 289 10.66 -6.16 -6.14
N ILE A 290 11.07 -4.92 -6.42
CA ILE A 290 11.78 -4.57 -7.66
C ILE A 290 13.08 -5.38 -7.80
N ALA A 291 13.87 -5.46 -6.74
CA ALA A 291 15.13 -6.18 -6.74
C ALA A 291 14.93 -7.68 -6.99
N ALA A 292 13.89 -8.28 -6.42
CA ALA A 292 13.53 -9.68 -6.65
C ALA A 292 13.17 -9.93 -8.13
N ASP A 293 12.33 -9.07 -8.73
CA ASP A 293 11.96 -9.17 -10.14
C ASP A 293 13.16 -8.97 -11.09
N ILE A 294 14.07 -8.03 -10.78
CA ILE A 294 15.29 -7.82 -11.55
C ILE A 294 16.21 -9.04 -11.43
N LEU A 295 16.41 -9.59 -10.23
CA LEU A 295 17.25 -10.75 -10.01
C LEU A 295 16.74 -11.98 -10.76
N ALA A 296 15.42 -12.20 -10.72
CA ALA A 296 14.72 -13.20 -11.51
C ALA A 296 15.00 -13.05 -13.01
N LEU A 297 14.85 -11.83 -13.55
CA LEU A 297 15.06 -11.55 -14.96
C LEU A 297 16.53 -11.73 -15.38
N VAL A 298 17.47 -11.25 -14.56
CA VAL A 298 18.91 -11.38 -14.83
C VAL A 298 19.35 -12.84 -14.79
N SER A 299 18.84 -13.65 -13.86
CA SER A 299 19.19 -15.07 -13.73
C SER A 299 18.48 -16.00 -14.72
N PHE A 300 17.53 -15.49 -15.51
CA PHE A 300 16.76 -16.27 -16.49
C PHE A 300 17.63 -17.09 -17.46
N HIS A 301 18.67 -16.46 -18.03
CA HIS A 301 19.54 -17.12 -19.02
C HIS A 301 20.30 -18.32 -18.43
N ALA A 302 20.75 -18.22 -17.18
CA ALA A 302 21.42 -19.30 -16.46
C ALA A 302 20.44 -20.45 -16.20
N TYR A 303 19.19 -20.14 -15.86
CA TYR A 303 18.14 -21.15 -15.73
C TYR A 303 17.85 -21.87 -17.05
N CYS A 304 17.78 -21.17 -18.18
CA CYS A 304 17.62 -21.80 -19.49
C CYS A 304 18.77 -22.77 -19.80
N ILE A 305 20.02 -22.34 -19.58
CA ILE A 305 21.21 -23.17 -19.74
C ILE A 305 21.12 -24.43 -18.85
N TYR A 306 20.71 -24.26 -17.58
CA TYR A 306 20.50 -25.36 -16.66
C TYR A 306 19.46 -26.37 -17.18
N VAL A 307 18.30 -25.92 -17.65
CA VAL A 307 17.25 -26.80 -18.21
C VAL A 307 17.77 -27.58 -19.41
N TYR A 308 18.52 -26.94 -20.31
CA TYR A 308 19.13 -27.62 -21.45
C TYR A 308 20.17 -28.66 -21.00
N ALA A 309 21.04 -28.31 -20.05
CA ALA A 309 22.04 -29.21 -19.50
C ALA A 309 21.40 -30.43 -18.82
N ALA A 310 20.38 -30.22 -17.99
CA ALA A 310 19.65 -31.28 -17.31
C ALA A 310 18.95 -32.23 -18.29
N ARG A 311 18.39 -31.69 -19.39
CA ARG A 311 17.79 -32.52 -20.45
C ARG A 311 18.82 -33.35 -21.19
N LEU A 312 19.95 -32.75 -21.56
CA LEU A 312 21.03 -33.46 -22.22
C LEU A 312 21.60 -34.57 -21.33
N PHE A 313 21.81 -34.29 -20.05
CA PHE A 313 22.27 -35.26 -19.06
C PHE A 313 21.30 -36.44 -18.93
N ASN A 314 19.98 -36.17 -18.87
CA ASN A 314 18.97 -37.21 -18.84
C ASN A 314 19.00 -38.11 -20.11
N ILE A 315 19.23 -37.53 -21.29
CA ILE A 315 19.40 -38.29 -22.53
C ILE A 315 20.65 -39.17 -22.44
N GLN A 316 21.76 -38.66 -21.91
CA GLN A 316 23.00 -39.42 -21.73
C GLN A 316 22.82 -40.61 -20.78
N ILE A 317 22.19 -40.42 -19.62
CA ILE A 317 21.94 -41.49 -18.64
C ILE A 317 21.03 -42.58 -19.23
N ARG A 318 19.98 -42.20 -19.97
CA ARG A 318 19.11 -43.16 -20.65
C ARG A 318 19.85 -43.91 -21.76
N GLY A 319 20.67 -43.22 -22.55
CA GLY A 319 21.54 -43.83 -23.55
C GLY A 319 22.53 -44.82 -22.95
N LEU A 320 23.19 -44.45 -21.85
CA LEU A 320 24.12 -45.32 -21.12
C LEU A 320 23.38 -46.53 -20.53
N THR A 321 22.18 -46.34 -20.00
CA THR A 321 21.34 -47.43 -19.48
C THR A 321 20.95 -48.41 -20.59
N ALA A 322 20.58 -47.92 -21.78
CA ALA A 322 20.30 -48.77 -22.93
C ALA A 322 21.54 -49.54 -23.39
N LEU A 323 22.70 -48.88 -23.43
CA LEU A 323 23.97 -49.52 -23.78
C LEU A 323 24.37 -50.59 -22.75
N PHE A 324 24.19 -50.32 -21.45
CA PHE A 324 24.46 -51.28 -20.39
C PHE A 324 23.55 -52.51 -20.47
N ARG A 325 22.26 -52.31 -20.81
CA ARG A 325 21.33 -53.42 -21.08
C ARG A 325 21.80 -54.25 -22.27
N LEU A 326 22.25 -53.61 -23.35
CA LEU A 326 22.81 -54.29 -24.52
C LEU A 326 23.99 -55.19 -24.13
N PHE A 327 24.95 -54.67 -23.34
CA PHE A 327 26.10 -55.46 -22.85
C PHE A 327 25.70 -56.61 -21.94
N LEU A 328 24.62 -56.48 -21.17
CA LEU A 328 24.06 -57.55 -20.35
C LEU A 328 23.18 -58.54 -21.13
N GLY A 329 23.06 -58.40 -22.46
CA GLY A 329 22.17 -59.24 -23.27
C GLY A 329 20.68 -59.00 -23.00
N LYS A 330 20.33 -57.84 -22.44
CA LYS A 330 18.96 -57.45 -22.08
C LYS A 330 18.42 -56.44 -23.10
N LYS A 331 17.19 -56.64 -23.56
CA LYS A 331 16.49 -55.73 -24.47
C LYS A 331 15.22 -55.21 -23.81
N LYS A 332 15.04 -53.89 -23.77
CA LYS A 332 13.74 -53.31 -23.35
C LYS A 332 12.72 -53.49 -24.46
N ASN A 333 11.56 -54.04 -24.11
CA ASN A 333 10.42 -54.16 -25.00
C ASN A 333 9.46 -52.99 -24.75
N PRO A 334 9.42 -51.96 -25.61
CA PRO A 334 8.55 -50.81 -25.42
C PRO A 334 7.06 -51.18 -25.49
N LEU A 335 6.67 -52.25 -26.20
CA LEU A 335 5.27 -52.68 -26.33
C LEU A 335 4.72 -53.32 -25.05
N ARG A 336 5.59 -53.81 -24.16
CA ARG A 336 5.22 -54.52 -22.92
C ARG A 336 5.84 -53.89 -21.67
N GLU A 337 6.47 -52.72 -21.82
CA GLU A 337 7.18 -51.96 -20.78
C GLU A 337 8.13 -52.78 -19.88
N ARG A 338 8.67 -53.90 -20.38
CA ARG A 338 9.50 -54.84 -19.61
C ARG A 338 10.87 -55.03 -20.24
N VAL A 339 11.83 -55.50 -19.44
CA VAL A 339 13.19 -55.84 -19.91
C VAL A 339 13.29 -57.34 -20.11
N ASP A 340 13.57 -57.75 -21.36
CA ASP A 340 13.67 -59.13 -21.80
C ASP A 340 15.14 -59.57 -21.85
N SER A 341 15.45 -60.72 -21.25
CA SER A 341 16.78 -61.33 -21.34
C SER A 341 16.86 -62.20 -22.60
N TYR A 342 17.85 -61.97 -23.45
CA TYR A 342 18.13 -62.84 -24.59
C TYR A 342 19.21 -63.86 -24.19
N ARG A 343 18.96 -65.15 -24.42
CA ARG A 343 19.84 -66.26 -23.96
C ARG A 343 20.99 -66.58 -24.90
N SER A 344 21.14 -65.86 -26.01
CA SER A 344 22.18 -66.16 -27.00
C SER A 344 23.45 -65.36 -26.71
N SER A 345 24.54 -66.06 -26.45
CA SER A 345 25.88 -65.54 -26.18
C SER A 345 26.60 -64.93 -27.40
N THR A 346 25.95 -64.87 -28.57
CA THR A 346 26.54 -64.43 -29.83
C THR A 346 25.91 -63.13 -30.30
N LEU A 347 26.68 -62.04 -30.30
CA LEU A 347 26.29 -60.76 -30.90
C LEU A 347 26.38 -60.88 -32.42
N MET A 348 25.25 -60.92 -33.11
CA MET A 348 25.19 -60.82 -34.58
C MET A 348 24.92 -59.37 -34.98
N MET A 349 25.80 -58.78 -35.78
CA MET A 349 25.64 -57.42 -36.29
C MET A 349 25.27 -57.47 -37.77
N THR A 350 24.05 -57.05 -38.10
CA THR A 350 23.58 -56.90 -39.48
C THR A 350 23.45 -55.42 -39.81
N THR A 351 23.88 -55.03 -41.01
CA THR A 351 23.71 -53.65 -41.49
C THR A 351 22.28 -53.44 -41.97
N VAL A 352 21.55 -52.55 -41.33
CA VAL A 352 20.18 -52.17 -41.72
C VAL A 352 20.17 -50.70 -42.14
N ARG A 353 19.63 -50.41 -43.33
CA ARG A 353 19.38 -49.02 -43.76
C ARG A 353 18.07 -48.55 -43.13
N SER A 354 18.14 -47.61 -42.21
CA SER A 354 16.98 -46.97 -41.57
C SER A 354 17.23 -45.47 -41.42
N SER A 355 16.16 -44.68 -41.26
CA SER A 355 16.32 -43.26 -40.93
C SER A 355 16.89 -43.14 -39.52
N TRP A 356 17.72 -42.12 -39.27
CA TRP A 356 18.33 -41.93 -37.95
C TRP A 356 17.27 -41.83 -36.83
N SER A 357 16.10 -41.25 -37.14
CA SER A 357 14.97 -41.18 -36.22
C SER A 357 14.43 -42.58 -35.86
N ASP A 358 14.20 -43.42 -36.87
CA ASP A 358 13.68 -44.78 -36.64
C ASP A 358 14.71 -45.66 -35.92
N THR A 359 16.00 -45.50 -36.25
CA THR A 359 17.10 -46.16 -35.53
C THR A 359 17.09 -45.74 -34.06
N TRP A 360 16.96 -44.45 -33.77
CA TRP A 360 16.96 -43.93 -32.41
C TRP A 360 15.79 -44.47 -31.58
N VAL A 361 14.58 -44.49 -32.18
CA VAL A 361 13.35 -44.98 -31.52
C VAL A 361 13.45 -46.47 -31.20
N HIS A 362 14.03 -47.28 -32.07
CA HIS A 362 14.14 -48.72 -31.85
C HIS A 362 15.34 -49.13 -31.00
N CYS A 363 16.46 -48.39 -31.06
CA CYS A 363 17.68 -48.72 -30.33
C CYS A 363 17.72 -48.14 -28.92
N ILE A 364 17.13 -46.95 -28.70
CA ILE A 364 17.11 -46.27 -27.40
C ILE A 364 15.68 -45.81 -27.06
N PRO A 365 14.70 -46.73 -26.98
CA PRO A 365 13.30 -46.37 -26.74
C PRO A 365 13.11 -45.62 -25.40
N ASP A 366 14.02 -45.82 -24.44
CA ASP A 366 14.02 -45.10 -23.16
C ASP A 366 14.13 -43.57 -23.32
N THR A 367 14.75 -43.09 -24.39
CA THR A 367 14.88 -41.64 -24.66
C THR A 367 13.65 -41.05 -25.35
N VAL A 368 12.78 -41.89 -25.92
CA VAL A 368 11.58 -41.50 -26.68
C VAL A 368 10.35 -41.33 -25.79
N ASN A 369 10.40 -41.84 -24.54
CA ASN A 369 9.47 -41.40 -23.52
C ASN A 369 9.61 -39.88 -23.41
N HIS A 370 8.62 -39.17 -23.95
CA HIS A 370 8.54 -37.72 -23.96
C HIS A 370 8.90 -37.26 -22.56
N ASN A 371 10.06 -36.61 -22.41
CA ASN A 371 10.26 -35.78 -21.23
C ASN A 371 9.02 -34.90 -21.14
N PRO A 372 8.43 -34.72 -19.95
CA PRO A 372 7.29 -33.84 -19.81
C PRO A 372 7.61 -32.55 -20.58
N PRO A 373 6.67 -32.07 -21.42
CA PRO A 373 6.91 -30.89 -22.25
C PRO A 373 7.49 -29.78 -21.37
N ILE A 374 8.35 -28.92 -21.95
CA ILE A 374 8.85 -27.77 -21.19
C ILE A 374 7.62 -27.05 -20.67
N GLU A 375 7.39 -27.10 -19.36
CA GLU A 375 6.31 -26.38 -18.74
C GLU A 375 6.73 -24.92 -18.71
N TRP A 376 6.69 -24.26 -19.87
CA TRP A 376 7.06 -22.86 -20.01
C TRP A 376 6.27 -22.01 -19.02
N LYS A 377 5.03 -22.40 -18.70
CA LYS A 377 4.23 -21.79 -17.63
C LYS A 377 4.88 -21.93 -16.24
N MET A 378 5.42 -23.10 -15.91
CA MET A 378 6.15 -23.33 -14.65
C MET A 378 7.50 -22.62 -14.63
N ILE A 379 8.23 -22.59 -15.76
CA ILE A 379 9.49 -21.87 -15.87
C ILE A 379 9.29 -20.37 -15.69
N VAL A 380 8.34 -19.80 -16.44
CA VAL A 380 7.95 -18.40 -16.34
C VAL A 380 7.54 -18.10 -14.90
N ARG A 381 6.72 -18.95 -14.28
CA ARG A 381 6.39 -18.84 -12.86
C ARG A 381 7.65 -18.83 -11.98
N ASN A 382 8.48 -19.85 -12.01
CA ASN A 382 9.62 -19.97 -11.09
C ASN A 382 10.65 -18.84 -11.26
N VAL A 383 10.82 -18.34 -12.48
CA VAL A 383 11.61 -17.14 -12.77
C VAL A 383 11.00 -15.95 -12.03
N PHE A 384 9.74 -15.65 -12.31
CA PHE A 384 9.06 -14.48 -11.76
C PHE A 384 8.84 -14.51 -10.23
N TRP A 385 8.77 -15.69 -9.61
CA TRP A 385 8.61 -15.84 -8.15
C TRP A 385 9.93 -15.81 -7.37
N GLY A 386 11.09 -15.68 -8.04
CA GLY A 386 12.38 -15.64 -7.36
C GLY A 386 12.78 -16.95 -6.65
N GLU A 387 12.07 -18.05 -6.90
CA GLU A 387 12.36 -19.41 -6.39
C GLU A 387 13.56 -20.06 -7.11
N LEU A 388 14.51 -19.24 -7.56
CA LEU A 388 15.73 -19.66 -8.25
C LEU A 388 16.83 -20.07 -7.27
N LEU A 389 16.44 -20.80 -6.22
CA LEU A 389 17.34 -21.63 -5.43
C LEU A 389 17.12 -23.06 -5.88
N TYR A 390 18.00 -23.49 -6.79
CA TYR A 390 18.32 -24.85 -7.21
C TYR A 390 17.33 -25.94 -6.74
N PRO A 391 16.64 -26.65 -7.65
CA PRO A 391 16.12 -27.95 -7.27
C PRO A 391 17.33 -28.87 -7.04
N LEU A 392 17.56 -29.25 -5.78
CA LEU A 392 18.36 -30.42 -5.41
C LEU A 392 17.77 -31.69 -6.03
#